data_AF-A0A6J7UD33-F1
#
_entry.id   AF-A0A6J7UD33-F1
#
_cell.length_a   1.000
_cell.length_b   1.000
_cell.length_c   1.000
_cell.angle_alpha   90.00
_cell.angle_beta   90.00
_cell.angle_gamma   90.00
#
_symmetry.space_group_name_H-M   'P 1'
#
loop_
_entity.id
_entity.type
_entity.pdbx_description
1 polymer ?
#
loop_
_entity_poly.entity_id
_entity_poly.type
_entity_poly.pdbx_seq_one_letter_code
_entity_poly.pdbx_strand_id
1 'polypeptide(L)'
;MVQLAREEGRGYAAVQRIADQLGYGVESVRQWVKQADVDAGEKAGLTTEDRQRMRELEAENRELRRVNGLLEAAASFFGAELDRRSKR
;
A
#
# COMPACT_ATOMS: atom_id res chain seq x y z
N MET A 1 -1.58 14.09 17.83
CA MET A 1 -0.60 13.00 18.03
C MET A 1 0.79 13.37 17.53
N VAL A 2 1.03 13.41 16.22
CA VAL A 2 2.34 13.79 15.65
C VAL A 2 2.74 15.23 15.97
N GLN A 3 1.78 16.17 15.93
CA GLN A 3 2.03 17.57 16.34
C GLN A 3 2.41 17.67 17.83
N LEU A 4 1.75 16.92 18.71
CA LEU A 4 2.11 16.82 20.14
C LEU A 4 3.54 16.29 20.34
N ALA A 5 3.96 15.29 19.55
CA ALA A 5 5.32 14.74 19.59
C ALA A 5 6.38 15.71 19.08
N ARG A 6 6.02 16.60 18.15
CA ARG A 6 6.89 17.69 17.69
C ARG A 6 7.05 18.76 18.77
N GLU A 7 5.97 19.08 19.49
CA GLU A 7 5.94 20.09 20.57
C GLU A 7 6.67 19.62 21.84
N GLU A 8 6.54 18.35 22.21
CA GLU A 8 7.16 17.79 23.43
C GLU A 8 8.63 17.34 23.27
N GLY A 9 9.17 17.44 22.05
CA GLY A 9 10.52 16.99 21.68
C GLY A 9 10.53 15.55 21.16
N ARG A 10 11.38 15.24 20.19
CA ARG A 10 11.34 13.96 19.44
C ARG A 10 11.99 12.76 20.17
N GLY A 11 12.17 12.86 21.48
CA GLY A 11 12.89 11.90 22.32
C GLY A 11 11.99 10.83 22.93
N TYR A 12 12.59 9.74 23.41
CA TYR A 12 11.89 8.61 24.06
C TYR A 12 10.95 9.08 25.20
N ALA A 13 11.38 10.06 26.00
CA ALA A 13 10.58 10.60 27.11
C ALA A 13 9.29 11.31 26.65
N ALA A 14 9.28 11.94 25.48
CA ALA A 14 8.07 12.54 24.93
C ALA A 14 7.13 11.49 24.32
N VAL A 15 7.70 10.49 23.62
CA VAL A 15 6.93 9.35 23.10
C VAL A 15 6.24 8.60 24.24
N GLN A 16 6.94 8.40 25.36
CA GLN A 16 6.38 7.79 26.57
C GLN A 16 5.22 8.62 27.14
N ARG A 17 5.42 9.94 27.34
CA ARG A 17 4.36 10.82 27.87
C ARG A 17 3.11 10.84 26.99
N ILE A 18 3.29 10.89 25.68
CA ILE A 18 2.18 10.88 24.71
C ILE A 18 1.45 9.53 24.72
N ALA A 19 2.20 8.43 24.81
CA ALA A 19 1.64 7.09 24.94
C ALA A 19 0.77 6.98 26.20
N ASP A 20 1.28 7.46 27.34
CA ASP A 20 0.57 7.46 28.62
C ASP A 20 -0.66 8.38 28.61
N GLN A 21 -0.55 9.58 28.04
CA GLN A 21 -1.66 10.54 27.91
C GLN A 21 -2.80 10.03 27.04
N LEU A 22 -2.49 9.24 26.01
CA LEU A 22 -3.47 8.76 25.03
C LEU A 22 -3.88 7.30 25.25
N GLY A 23 -3.28 6.61 26.24
CA GLY A 23 -3.54 5.20 26.53
C GLY A 23 -3.06 4.24 25.43
N TYR A 24 -2.09 4.63 24.61
CA TYR A 24 -1.51 3.78 23.56
C TYR A 24 -0.20 3.13 24.02
N GLY A 25 0.19 2.03 23.36
CA GLY A 25 1.50 1.45 23.56
C GLY A 25 2.62 2.36 23.02
N VAL A 26 3.68 2.52 23.81
CA VAL A 26 4.85 3.38 23.50
C VAL A 26 5.44 3.07 22.12
N GLU A 27 5.56 1.79 21.78
CA GLU A 27 6.11 1.36 20.49
C GLU A 27 5.20 1.74 19.31
N SER A 28 3.87 1.72 19.49
CA SER A 28 2.93 2.18 18.45
C SER A 28 3.09 3.66 18.19
N VAL A 29 3.16 4.47 19.25
CA VAL A 29 3.40 5.92 19.14
C VAL A 29 4.74 6.19 18.45
N ARG A 30 5.80 5.47 18.82
CA ARG A 30 7.12 5.58 18.20
C ARG A 30 7.07 5.29 16.70
N GLN A 31 6.38 4.23 16.29
CA GLN A 31 6.24 3.87 14.89
C GLN A 31 5.47 4.91 14.09
N TRP A 32 4.40 5.47 14.66
CA TRP A 32 3.65 6.56 14.01
C TRP A 32 4.47 7.84 13.87
N VAL A 33 5.27 8.20 14.87
CA VAL A 33 6.19 9.35 14.78
C VAL A 33 7.24 9.11 13.69
N LYS A 34 7.85 7.92 13.65
CA LYS A 34 8.80 7.56 12.59
C LYS A 34 8.14 7.64 11.21
N GLN A 35 6.92 7.14 11.06
CA GLN A 35 6.22 7.18 9.79
C GLN A 35 5.87 8.61 9.38
N ALA A 36 5.46 9.45 10.33
CA ALA A 36 5.20 10.85 10.05
C ALA A 36 6.45 11.64 9.65
N ASP A 37 7.62 11.31 10.21
CA ASP A 37 8.90 11.87 9.72
C ASP A 37 9.16 11.48 8.26
N VAL A 38 8.81 10.25 7.87
CA VAL A 38 8.93 9.79 6.48
C VAL A 38 7.92 10.48 5.58
N ASP A 39 6.66 10.59 6.01
CA ASP A 39 5.60 11.27 5.27
C ASP A 39 5.88 12.77 5.08
N ALA A 40 6.61 13.39 6.02
CA ALA A 40 7.08 14.77 5.93
C ALA A 40 8.37 14.93 5.12
N GLY A 41 8.97 13.85 4.62
CA GLY A 41 10.25 13.87 3.88
C GLY A 41 11.48 14.13 4.75
N GLU A 42 11.35 14.10 6.08
CA GLU A 42 12.44 14.34 7.02
C GLU A 42 13.31 13.10 7.25
N LYS A 43 12.79 11.91 6.91
CA LYS A 43 13.51 10.64 6.90
C LYS A 43 13.26 9.89 5.61
N ALA A 44 14.28 9.17 5.14
CA ALA A 44 14.12 8.24 4.04
C ALA A 44 13.16 7.09 4.40
N GLY A 45 12.30 6.73 3.45
CA GLY A 45 11.35 5.65 3.57
C GLY A 45 10.20 5.82 2.58
N LEU A 46 9.34 4.82 2.50
CA LEU A 46 8.10 4.93 1.74
C LEU A 46 7.07 5.71 2.55
N THR A 47 6.48 6.72 1.92
CA THR A 47 5.37 7.43 2.54
C THR A 47 4.14 6.53 2.63
N THR A 48 3.20 6.94 3.47
CA THR A 48 1.89 6.29 3.56
C THR A 48 1.14 6.36 2.24
N GLU A 49 1.27 7.47 1.51
CA GLU A 49 0.69 7.65 0.17
C GLU A 49 1.33 6.70 -0.85
N ASP A 50 2.67 6.58 -0.88
CA ASP A 50 3.36 5.66 -1.77
C ASP A 50 2.89 4.22 -1.55
N ARG A 51 2.78 3.80 -0.29
CA ARG A 51 2.28 2.45 0.04
C ARG A 51 0.85 2.24 -0.41
N GLN A 52 0.00 3.24 -0.30
CA GLN A 52 -1.38 3.15 -0.76
C GLN A 52 -1.44 3.02 -2.28
N ARG A 53 -0.70 3.87 -3.00
CA ARG A 53 -0.64 3.83 -4.46
C ARG A 53 -0.06 2.52 -5.00
N MET A 54 0.97 1.97 -4.36
CA MET A 54 1.49 0.64 -4.73
C MET A 54 0.41 -0.44 -4.60
N ARG A 55 -0.36 -0.46 -3.51
CA ARG A 55 -1.45 -1.44 -3.33
C ARG A 55 -2.53 -1.33 -4.40
N GLU A 56 -2.89 -0.11 -4.77
CA GLU A 56 -3.85 0.15 -5.85
C GLU A 56 -3.33 -0.35 -7.18
N LEU A 57 -2.09 -0.01 -7.53
CA LEU A 57 -1.45 -0.47 -8.76
C LEU A 57 -1.30 -1.99 -8.82
N GLU A 58 -0.95 -2.63 -7.69
CA GLU A 58 -0.88 -4.09 -7.61
C GLU A 58 -2.27 -4.73 -7.79
N ALA A 59 -3.33 -4.12 -7.25
CA ALA A 59 -4.69 -4.59 -7.43
C ALA A 59 -5.14 -4.47 -8.89
N GLU A 60 -4.90 -3.31 -9.52
CA GLU A 60 -5.20 -3.08 -10.92
C GLU A 60 -4.42 -4.06 -11.81
N ASN A 61 -3.13 -4.27 -11.55
CA ASN A 61 -2.31 -5.18 -12.34
C ASN A 61 -2.82 -6.64 -12.25
N ARG A 62 -3.26 -7.08 -11.05
CA ARG A 62 -3.88 -8.40 -10.89
C ARG A 62 -5.15 -8.53 -11.72
N GLU A 63 -6.00 -7.51 -11.72
CA GLU A 63 -7.25 -7.53 -12.47
C GLU A 63 -7.00 -7.51 -13.98
N LEU A 64 -6.08 -6.66 -14.45
CA LEU A 64 -5.68 -6.63 -15.86
C LEU A 64 -5.16 -7.98 -16.34
N ARG A 65 -4.32 -8.65 -15.53
CA ARG A 65 -3.83 -9.99 -15.84
C ARG A 65 -4.96 -11.01 -15.89
N ARG A 66 -5.93 -10.93 -14.96
CA ARG A 66 -7.10 -11.81 -14.94
C ARG A 66 -7.95 -11.66 -16.20
N VAL A 67 -8.24 -10.41 -16.59
CA VAL A 67 -9.03 -10.10 -17.79
C VAL A 67 -8.28 -10.53 -19.05
N ASN A 68 -6.99 -10.23 -19.17
CA ASN A 68 -6.20 -10.65 -20.32
C ASN A 68 -6.19 -12.18 -20.48
N GLY A 69 -6.05 -12.93 -19.39
CA GLY A 69 -6.13 -14.39 -19.45
C GLY A 69 -7.49 -14.91 -19.95
N LEU A 70 -8.59 -14.24 -19.58
CA LEU A 70 -9.92 -14.59 -20.11
C LEU A 70 -10.03 -14.28 -21.60
N LEU A 71 -9.50 -13.15 -22.06
CA LEU A 71 -9.51 -12.77 -23.47
C LEU A 71 -8.67 -13.72 -24.32
N GLU A 72 -7.48 -14.12 -23.84
CA GLU A 72 -6.65 -15.13 -24.50
C GLU A 72 -7.36 -16.48 -24.63
N ALA A 73 -8.04 -16.93 -23.57
CA ALA A 73 -8.83 -18.15 -23.59
C ALA A 73 -9.98 -18.06 -24.61
N ALA A 74 -10.68 -16.93 -24.67
CA ALA A 74 -11.74 -16.70 -25.65
C ALA A 74 -11.20 -16.69 -27.08
N ALA A 75 -10.10 -15.97 -27.34
CA ALA A 75 -9.46 -15.92 -28.65
C ALA A 75 -9.01 -17.31 -29.13
N SER A 76 -8.40 -18.11 -28.24
CA SER A 76 -8.02 -19.49 -28.52
C SER A 76 -9.23 -20.37 -28.87
N PHE A 77 -10.31 -20.27 -28.08
CA PHE A 77 -11.54 -21.00 -28.34
C PHE A 77 -12.13 -20.66 -29.71
N PHE A 78 -12.28 -19.37 -30.03
CA PHE A 78 -12.83 -18.94 -31.31
C PHE A 78 -11.93 -19.30 -32.49
N GLY A 79 -10.60 -19.18 -32.34
CA GLY A 79 -9.65 -19.61 -33.37
C GLY A 79 -9.78 -21.10 -33.69
N ALA A 80 -9.89 -21.95 -32.66
CA ALA A 80 -10.08 -23.39 -32.84
C ALA A 80 -11.43 -23.74 -33.48
N GLU A 81 -12.50 -23.03 -33.13
CA GLU A 81 -13.83 -23.23 -33.73
C GLU A 81 -13.86 -22.83 -35.21
N LEU A 82 -13.21 -21.72 -35.58
CA LEU A 82 -13.10 -21.29 -36.97
C LEU A 82 -12.30 -22.28 -37.84
N ASP A 83 -11.17 -22.78 -37.33
CA ASP A 83 -10.35 -23.78 -38.03
C ASP A 83 -11.14 -25.09 -38.28
N ARG A 84 -11.94 -25.54 -37.31
CA ARG A 84 -12.80 -26.72 -37.46
C ARG A 84 -13.88 -26.53 -38.53
N ARG A 85 -14.49 -25.35 -38.61
CA ARG A 85 -15.51 -25.04 -39.63
C ARG A 85 -14.91 -24.96 -41.02
N SER A 86 -13.72 -24.39 -41.17
CA SER A 86 -13.03 -24.29 -42.47
C SER A 86 -12.65 -25.65 -43.07
N LYS A 87 -12.58 -26.72 -42.25
CA LYS A 87 -12.21 -28.07 -42.66
C LYS A 87 -13.41 -28.97 -43.03
N ARG A 88 -14.64 -28.46 -42.89
CA ARG A 88 -15.88 -29.14 -43.32
C ARG A 88 -16.29 -28.63 -44.69
#